data_AF-A0A520QC54-F1
#
_entry.id   AF-A0A520QC54-F1
#
_cell.length_a   1.000
_cell.length_b   1.000
_cell.length_c   1.000
_cell.angle_alpha   90.00
_cell.angle_beta   90.00
_cell.angle_gamma   90.00
#
_symmetry.space_group_name_H-M   'P 1'
#
loop_
_entity.id
_entity.type
_entity.pdbx_description
1 polymer ?
#
loop_
_entity_poly.entity_id
_entity_poly.type
_entity_poly.pdbx_seq_one_letter_code
_entity_poly.pdbx_strand_id
1 'polypeptide(L)'
;MIFRYRLFVIFGFYLGLVVALPASNWPSWRGDLAGSGIVSDNSVPLKWDRKKNITWRAPLPDRGNSSPIIWGDKLFITQATDADKRRSVMCFNKLTGTMLWQKGLIYNKKEMTHQTNPYCSGSPVTDGRMVIANYASAGIVAYDMEGEEVWRRDLGPQVHVWGNGTSPVLFNDICLVYHGPGPNSTLYGLDKLSGQTLWKHKIEEKDDPKRVDGFRGGNGGIVGAFTTPIVIKVKSRSEIIISGANSLRAFSPDEGKELWWCKGLNPLVYTSPVFDGNVVLSMGGYFGASIAINPGGEGDVTSKRIWRDPRSKKNRLGTPVIRNGYAYFVNMSGFAECLDMKTGEIIFEERLTSTGNNSAAWASPILVDDKVYVTNQSGDTNIFRAAPKFELLATNSVEEYSNSTLAVSDGALYLRTHKSLWCISK
;
A
#
# COMPACT_ATOMS: atom_id res chain seq x y z
N MET A 1 -54.21 27.96 -60.92
CA MET A 1 -53.84 27.50 -59.56
C MET A 1 -52.44 26.90 -59.64
N ILE A 2 -51.43 27.58 -59.08
CA ILE A 2 -50.04 27.12 -59.04
C ILE A 2 -49.74 26.78 -57.57
N PHE A 3 -49.53 25.51 -57.24
CA PHE A 3 -49.11 25.08 -55.92
C PHE A 3 -47.58 24.90 -55.91
N ARG A 4 -46.89 25.73 -55.11
CA ARG A 4 -45.46 25.61 -54.78
C ARG A 4 -45.32 24.75 -53.52
N TYR A 5 -44.71 23.57 -53.63
CA TYR A 5 -44.25 22.82 -52.46
C TYR A 5 -42.88 23.32 -52.02
N ARG A 6 -42.75 23.80 -50.78
CA ARG A 6 -41.47 24.12 -50.14
C ARG A 6 -41.01 22.89 -49.35
N LEU A 7 -39.87 22.31 -49.72
CA LEU A 7 -39.15 21.34 -48.89
C LEU A 7 -38.49 22.09 -47.72
N PHE A 8 -38.82 21.71 -46.48
CA PHE A 8 -38.05 22.07 -45.30
C PHE A 8 -37.07 20.92 -45.00
N VAL A 9 -35.77 21.20 -45.10
CA VAL A 9 -34.70 20.28 -44.67
C VAL A 9 -34.43 20.56 -43.19
N ILE A 10 -34.76 19.62 -42.32
CA ILE A 10 -34.44 19.67 -40.89
C ILE A 10 -33.04 19.08 -40.71
N PHE A 11 -32.06 19.93 -40.37
CA PHE A 11 -30.75 19.50 -39.91
C PHE A 11 -30.86 19.02 -38.45
N GLY A 12 -30.92 17.69 -38.26
CA GLY A 12 -30.85 17.09 -36.93
C GLY A 12 -29.42 17.13 -36.41
N PHE A 13 -29.15 17.97 -35.40
CA PHE A 13 -27.93 17.91 -34.60
C PHE A 13 -27.98 16.66 -33.72
N TYR A 14 -27.27 15.60 -34.11
CA TYR A 14 -26.99 14.47 -33.24
C TYR A 14 -25.94 14.89 -32.20
N LEU A 15 -26.40 15.29 -31.02
CA LEU A 15 -25.54 15.44 -29.85
C LEU A 15 -25.16 14.03 -29.36
N GLY A 16 -23.98 13.55 -29.77
CA GLY A 16 -23.45 12.28 -29.29
C GLY A 16 -23.22 12.36 -27.79
N LEU A 17 -24.01 11.64 -26.99
CA LEU A 17 -23.74 11.42 -25.58
C LEU A 17 -22.46 10.59 -25.47
N VAL A 18 -21.32 11.23 -25.19
CA VAL A 18 -20.11 10.52 -24.81
C VAL A 18 -20.33 10.03 -23.37
N VAL A 19 -20.75 8.78 -23.24
CA VAL A 19 -20.75 8.09 -21.95
C VAL A 19 -19.28 7.84 -21.60
N ALA A 20 -18.69 8.72 -20.81
CA ALA A 20 -17.39 8.44 -20.20
C ALA A 20 -17.56 7.21 -19.31
N LEU A 21 -16.89 6.11 -19.66
CA LEU A 21 -16.79 4.97 -18.76
C LEU A 21 -16.17 5.44 -17.44
N PRO A 22 -16.67 4.99 -16.28
CA PRO A 22 -16.07 5.36 -15.01
C PRO A 22 -14.61 4.92 -15.00
N ALA A 23 -13.70 5.87 -14.74
CA ALA A 23 -12.27 5.59 -14.62
C ALA A 23 -12.02 4.57 -13.50
N SER A 24 -11.13 3.61 -13.74
CA SER A 24 -10.74 2.62 -12.74
C SER A 24 -9.92 3.29 -11.64
N ASN A 25 -10.51 3.47 -10.46
CA ASN A 25 -9.85 4.11 -9.32
C ASN A 25 -8.89 3.15 -8.59
N TRP A 26 -7.86 3.72 -7.96
CA TRP A 26 -6.92 3.05 -7.06
C TRP A 26 -6.77 3.88 -5.78
N PRO A 27 -7.80 3.91 -4.91
CA PRO A 27 -7.98 4.94 -3.89
C PRO A 27 -6.98 4.94 -2.73
N SER A 28 -6.30 3.82 -2.49
CA SER A 28 -5.45 3.62 -1.31
C SER A 28 -4.13 2.92 -1.67
N TRP A 29 -3.23 2.81 -0.68
CA TRP A 29 -2.09 1.91 -0.82
C TRP A 29 -2.58 0.49 -1.13
N ARG A 30 -2.14 -0.05 -2.27
CA ARG A 30 -2.58 -1.35 -2.82
C ARG A 30 -4.08 -1.43 -3.20
N GLY A 31 -4.71 -0.28 -3.44
CA GLY A 31 -5.95 -0.18 -4.21
C GLY A 31 -7.22 -0.30 -3.38
N ASP A 32 -7.52 -1.49 -2.87
CA ASP A 32 -8.78 -1.76 -2.16
C ASP A 32 -8.66 -1.68 -0.63
N LEU A 33 -9.79 -1.86 0.06
CA LEU A 33 -9.85 -1.84 1.52
C LEU A 33 -9.16 -3.06 2.18
N ALA A 34 -9.08 -4.17 1.45
CA ALA A 34 -8.37 -5.35 1.89
C ALA A 34 -6.85 -5.22 1.69
N GLY A 35 -6.36 -4.13 1.10
CA GLY A 35 -4.97 -3.93 0.72
C GLY A 35 -4.48 -5.03 -0.23
N SER A 36 -5.36 -5.57 -1.07
CA SER A 36 -5.10 -6.80 -1.82
C SER A 36 -4.05 -6.61 -2.90
N GLY A 37 -3.95 -5.41 -3.49
CA GLY A 37 -3.08 -5.13 -4.64
C GLY A 37 -3.50 -5.92 -5.88
N ILE A 38 -4.77 -6.33 -5.98
CA ILE A 38 -5.30 -7.15 -7.07
C ILE A 38 -6.16 -6.29 -8.00
N VAL A 39 -5.98 -6.47 -9.30
CA VAL A 39 -6.81 -5.87 -10.34
C VAL A 39 -7.01 -6.84 -11.49
N SER A 40 -8.19 -6.77 -12.10
CA SER A 40 -8.49 -7.45 -13.35
C SER A 40 -8.43 -6.44 -14.48
N ASP A 41 -7.28 -6.39 -15.16
CA ASP A 41 -7.04 -5.46 -16.27
C ASP A 41 -6.01 -6.05 -17.23
N ASN A 42 -6.50 -6.67 -18.30
CA ASN A 42 -5.64 -7.30 -19.31
C ASN A 42 -4.95 -6.31 -20.26
N SER A 43 -5.26 -5.01 -20.14
CA SER A 43 -4.74 -3.99 -21.04
C SER A 43 -3.38 -3.44 -20.60
N VAL A 44 -3.00 -3.65 -19.33
CA VAL A 44 -1.69 -3.30 -18.75
C VAL A 44 -0.51 -3.82 -19.58
N PRO A 45 0.54 -3.02 -19.85
CA PRO A 45 1.70 -3.46 -20.62
C PRO A 45 2.48 -4.58 -19.93
N LEU A 46 2.96 -5.54 -20.74
CA LEU A 46 3.87 -6.61 -20.31
C LEU A 46 5.34 -6.23 -20.49
N LYS A 47 5.65 -5.41 -21.50
CA LYS A 47 7.02 -5.01 -21.86
C LYS A 47 7.12 -3.50 -21.98
N TRP A 48 8.15 -2.89 -21.41
CA TRP A 48 8.48 -1.48 -21.53
C TRP A 48 9.97 -1.26 -21.22
N ASP A 49 10.45 -0.06 -21.52
CA ASP A 49 11.76 0.44 -21.09
C ASP A 49 11.65 1.94 -20.81
N ARG A 50 12.77 2.67 -20.71
CA ARG A 50 12.77 4.12 -20.45
C ARG A 50 12.11 4.97 -21.55
N LYS A 51 11.86 4.41 -22.73
CA LYS A 51 11.33 5.11 -23.91
C LYS A 51 10.12 4.40 -24.50
N LYS A 52 10.09 3.06 -24.46
CA LYS A 52 9.00 2.24 -25.00
C LYS A 52 7.88 2.10 -23.98
N ASN A 53 6.64 2.30 -24.42
CA ASN A 53 5.42 2.17 -23.60
C ASN A 53 5.45 3.09 -22.37
N ILE A 54 6.01 4.29 -22.55
CA ILE A 54 6.02 5.38 -21.56
C ILE A 54 5.15 6.51 -22.09
N THR A 55 4.08 6.84 -21.37
CA THR A 55 3.21 7.98 -21.73
C THR A 55 3.82 9.28 -21.26
N TRP A 56 4.33 9.30 -20.02
CA TRP A 56 4.99 10.46 -19.45
C TRP A 56 5.90 10.07 -18.29
N ARG A 57 6.84 10.96 -17.98
CA ARG A 57 7.70 10.94 -16.80
C ARG A 57 7.74 12.34 -16.20
N ALA A 58 7.31 12.48 -14.94
CA ALA A 58 7.30 13.75 -14.22
C ALA A 58 8.41 13.76 -13.15
N PRO A 59 9.31 14.76 -13.11
CA PRO A 59 10.34 14.84 -12.08
C PRO A 59 9.73 15.07 -10.69
N LEU A 60 10.33 14.45 -9.68
CA LEU A 60 10.00 14.67 -8.27
C LEU A 60 11.11 15.50 -7.59
N PRO A 61 10.75 16.36 -6.62
CA PRO A 61 11.71 17.27 -6.00
C PRO A 61 12.70 16.54 -5.09
N ASP A 62 12.32 15.40 -4.52
CA ASP A 62 13.10 14.65 -3.54
C ASP A 62 12.71 13.17 -3.52
N ARG A 63 13.55 12.34 -2.90
CA ARG A 63 13.29 10.91 -2.70
C ARG A 63 12.03 10.65 -1.85
N GLY A 64 11.35 9.53 -2.09
CA GLY A 64 10.27 9.05 -1.23
C GLY A 64 9.73 7.69 -1.62
N ASN A 65 8.98 7.07 -0.71
CA ASN A 65 8.55 5.67 -0.82
C ASN A 65 7.04 5.48 -1.06
N SER A 66 6.21 6.51 -0.81
CA SER A 66 4.76 6.38 -0.94
C SER A 66 4.38 5.84 -2.32
N SER A 67 3.37 4.99 -2.36
CA SER A 67 2.81 4.48 -3.61
C SER A 67 1.80 5.48 -4.18
N PRO A 68 1.71 5.64 -5.51
CA PRO A 68 0.65 6.43 -6.12
C PRO A 68 -0.73 5.90 -5.72
N ILE A 69 -1.68 6.81 -5.53
CA ILE A 69 -3.11 6.51 -5.51
C ILE A 69 -3.80 7.31 -6.61
N ILE A 70 -4.94 6.82 -7.09
CA ILE A 70 -5.59 7.36 -8.28
C ILE A 70 -7.10 7.47 -8.04
N TRP A 71 -7.65 8.63 -8.41
CA TRP A 71 -9.09 8.82 -8.46
C TRP A 71 -9.48 9.69 -9.66
N GLY A 72 -10.27 9.14 -10.58
CA GLY A 72 -10.60 9.80 -11.84
C GLY A 72 -9.35 10.12 -12.65
N ASP A 73 -9.16 11.40 -12.95
CA ASP A 73 -8.02 11.95 -13.68
C ASP A 73 -6.87 12.43 -12.77
N LYS A 74 -6.97 12.25 -11.45
CA LYS A 74 -5.97 12.69 -10.48
C LYS A 74 -5.16 11.53 -9.92
N LEU A 75 -3.85 11.77 -9.78
CA LEU A 75 -2.90 10.90 -9.12
C LEU A 75 -2.28 11.64 -7.93
N PHE A 76 -2.20 10.97 -6.78
CA PHE A 76 -1.66 11.55 -5.56
C PHE A 76 -0.51 10.74 -4.99
N ILE A 77 0.48 11.43 -4.43
CA ILE A 77 1.55 10.86 -3.60
C ILE A 77 1.80 11.76 -2.38
N THR A 78 2.39 11.21 -1.32
CA THR A 78 2.97 12.03 -0.25
C THR A 78 4.45 12.29 -0.52
N GLN A 79 4.91 13.50 -0.21
CA GLN A 79 6.27 13.95 -0.47
C GLN A 79 6.81 14.70 0.75
N ALA A 80 8.03 14.34 1.13
CA ALA A 80 8.86 15.16 1.99
C ALA A 80 9.84 15.94 1.12
N THR A 81 10.04 17.22 1.42
CA THR A 81 11.00 18.06 0.71
C THR A 81 11.98 18.63 1.71
N ASP A 82 13.27 18.33 1.52
CA ASP A 82 14.28 18.62 2.54
C ASP A 82 14.64 20.12 2.53
N ALA A 83 14.58 20.77 1.35
CA ALA A 83 14.93 22.18 1.18
C ALA A 83 14.15 23.13 2.10
N ASP A 84 12.85 22.89 2.31
CA ASP A 84 11.97 23.70 3.16
C ASP A 84 11.31 22.88 4.29
N LYS A 85 11.78 21.65 4.52
CA LYS A 85 11.27 20.70 5.53
C LYS A 85 9.76 20.48 5.44
N ARG A 86 9.22 20.46 4.22
CA ARG A 86 7.80 20.25 3.98
C ARG A 86 7.40 18.78 4.09
N ARG A 87 6.17 18.56 4.55
CA ARG A 87 5.40 17.30 4.45
C ARG A 87 4.13 17.61 3.68
N SER A 88 3.94 16.98 2.53
CA SER A 88 2.90 17.37 1.57
C SER A 88 2.27 16.20 0.85
N VAL A 89 1.08 16.44 0.31
CA VAL A 89 0.51 15.70 -0.82
C VAL A 89 0.85 16.47 -2.10
N MET A 90 1.26 15.75 -3.13
CA MET A 90 1.36 16.25 -4.49
C MET A 90 0.27 15.60 -5.33
N CYS A 91 -0.43 16.39 -6.12
CA CYS A 91 -1.47 15.95 -7.04
C CYS A 91 -1.01 16.20 -8.49
N PHE A 92 -1.22 15.21 -9.35
CA PHE A 92 -0.87 15.25 -10.76
C PHE A 92 -2.08 14.90 -11.61
N ASN A 93 -2.15 15.49 -12.80
CA ASN A 93 -3.02 14.97 -13.84
C ASN A 93 -2.47 13.61 -14.29
N LYS A 94 -3.28 12.57 -14.15
CA LYS A 94 -2.94 11.18 -14.44
C LYS A 94 -2.60 10.96 -15.92
N LEU A 95 -3.22 11.71 -16.82
CA LEU A 95 -3.05 11.56 -18.28
C LEU A 95 -1.79 12.25 -18.78
N THR A 96 -1.42 13.39 -18.21
CA THR A 96 -0.30 14.22 -18.71
C THR A 96 0.94 14.21 -17.83
N GLY A 97 0.81 13.79 -16.56
CA GLY A 97 1.88 13.89 -15.56
C GLY A 97 2.13 15.33 -15.06
N THR A 98 1.28 16.29 -15.44
CA THR A 98 1.40 17.68 -14.99
C THR A 98 1.01 17.79 -13.51
N MET A 99 1.87 18.39 -12.69
CA MET A 99 1.52 18.68 -11.30
C MET A 99 0.40 19.74 -11.26
N LEU A 100 -0.71 19.40 -10.60
CA LEU A 100 -1.86 20.27 -10.43
C LEU A 100 -1.71 21.14 -9.19
N TRP A 101 -1.26 20.53 -8.08
CA TRP A 101 -1.02 21.24 -6.82
C TRP A 101 -0.09 20.45 -5.90
N GLN A 102 0.54 21.14 -4.95
CA GLN A 102 1.29 20.56 -3.84
C GLN A 102 0.94 21.30 -2.55
N LYS A 103 0.39 20.58 -1.57
CA LYS A 103 -0.18 21.16 -0.35
C LYS A 103 0.27 20.37 0.87
N GLY A 104 0.57 21.06 1.97
CA GLY A 104 1.33 20.48 3.06
C GLY A 104 1.71 21.50 4.11
N LEU A 105 2.50 21.05 5.09
CA LEU A 105 2.99 21.88 6.19
C LEU A 105 4.51 21.79 6.34
N ILE A 106 5.09 22.82 6.93
CA ILE A 106 6.52 22.84 7.31
C ILE A 106 6.65 22.17 8.67
N TYR A 107 7.50 21.15 8.78
CA TYR A 107 7.74 20.45 10.03
C TYR A 107 9.21 20.50 10.43
N ASN A 108 9.51 21.35 11.42
CA ASN A 108 10.87 21.66 11.83
C ASN A 108 11.44 20.77 12.94
N LYS A 109 10.60 19.98 13.61
CA LYS A 109 11.05 19.11 14.70
C LYS A 109 11.89 17.97 14.15
N LYS A 110 12.96 17.62 14.87
CA LYS A 110 13.80 16.48 14.52
C LYS A 110 13.02 15.19 14.75
N GLU A 111 13.02 14.32 13.76
CA GLU A 111 12.48 12.97 13.84
C GLU A 111 13.57 11.96 13.48
N MET A 112 13.42 10.73 13.97
CA MET A 112 14.24 9.62 13.52
C MET A 112 13.69 9.04 12.22
N THR A 113 14.57 8.59 11.35
CA THR A 113 14.26 8.01 10.04
C THR A 113 15.40 7.07 9.63
N HIS A 114 15.18 6.23 8.63
CA HIS A 114 16.19 5.34 8.06
C HIS A 114 16.67 5.86 6.70
N GLN A 115 17.90 5.55 6.31
CA GLN A 115 18.47 5.96 5.02
C GLN A 115 17.59 5.56 3.83
N THR A 116 16.89 4.43 3.94
CA THR A 116 16.01 3.87 2.91
C THR A 116 14.52 4.11 3.17
N ASN A 117 14.18 4.81 4.26
CA ASN A 117 12.80 5.11 4.64
C ASN A 117 12.60 6.60 4.96
N PRO A 118 12.70 7.50 3.95
CA PRO A 118 12.48 8.93 4.16
C PRO A 118 11.09 9.23 4.73
N TYR A 119 10.89 10.47 5.19
CA TYR A 119 9.58 10.92 5.65
C TYR A 119 8.52 10.83 4.55
N CYS A 120 7.23 10.86 4.94
CA CYS A 120 6.11 10.67 4.01
C CYS A 120 6.20 9.33 3.25
N SER A 121 6.49 8.24 3.97
CA SER A 121 6.56 6.91 3.36
C SER A 121 5.19 6.24 3.17
N GLY A 122 4.19 6.57 4.00
CA GLY A 122 2.80 6.14 3.80
C GLY A 122 2.13 6.87 2.63
N SER A 123 1.36 6.17 1.82
CA SER A 123 0.51 6.76 0.77
C SER A 123 -0.64 7.56 1.38
N PRO A 124 -1.22 8.53 0.65
CA PRO A 124 -2.51 9.09 1.04
C PRO A 124 -3.65 8.08 0.75
N VAL A 125 -4.87 8.44 1.11
CA VAL A 125 -6.11 7.74 0.74
C VAL A 125 -7.15 8.73 0.24
N THR A 126 -8.03 8.31 -0.67
CA THR A 126 -9.15 9.13 -1.15
C THR A 126 -10.41 8.32 -1.42
N ASP A 127 -11.57 8.95 -1.28
CA ASP A 127 -12.87 8.44 -1.76
C ASP A 127 -13.45 9.32 -2.89
N GLY A 128 -12.61 10.19 -3.47
CA GLY A 128 -13.01 11.15 -4.50
C GLY A 128 -13.63 12.45 -3.99
N ARG A 129 -13.87 12.56 -2.69
CA ARG A 129 -14.32 13.81 -2.05
C ARG A 129 -13.19 14.51 -1.33
N MET A 130 -12.28 13.72 -0.77
CA MET A 130 -11.14 14.21 0.00
C MET A 130 -9.92 13.32 -0.14
N VAL A 131 -8.76 13.89 0.14
CA VAL A 131 -7.47 13.20 0.18
C VAL A 131 -6.90 13.34 1.58
N ILE A 132 -6.70 12.23 2.28
CA ILE A 132 -6.16 12.22 3.64
C ILE A 132 -4.75 11.65 3.63
N ALA A 133 -3.82 12.36 4.25
CA ALA A 133 -2.42 11.95 4.37
C ALA A 133 -1.99 11.85 5.83
N ASN A 134 -1.23 10.80 6.15
CA ASN A 134 -0.57 10.60 7.45
C ASN A 134 0.90 11.01 7.35
N TYR A 135 1.30 12.07 8.04
CA TYR A 135 2.69 12.53 8.13
C TYR A 135 3.36 12.15 9.45
N ALA A 136 2.83 11.16 10.17
CA ALA A 136 3.30 10.72 11.49
C ALA A 136 3.33 11.88 12.50
N SER A 137 4.50 12.26 13.06
CA SER A 137 4.58 13.31 14.08
C SER A 137 4.25 14.71 13.55
N ALA A 138 4.21 14.89 12.22
CA ALA A 138 3.76 16.11 11.57
C ALA A 138 2.22 16.20 11.46
N GLY A 139 1.50 15.15 11.89
CA GLY A 139 0.05 15.10 11.95
C GLY A 139 -0.59 14.42 10.74
N ILE A 140 -1.92 14.35 10.79
CA ILE A 140 -2.78 13.85 9.73
C ILE A 140 -3.53 15.04 9.16
N VAL A 141 -3.59 15.16 7.84
CA VAL A 141 -4.26 16.28 7.17
C VAL A 141 -5.21 15.74 6.10
N ALA A 142 -6.41 16.28 6.06
CA ALA A 142 -7.34 16.08 4.96
C ALA A 142 -7.38 17.33 4.08
N TYR A 143 -7.35 17.09 2.78
CA TYR A 143 -7.55 18.09 1.75
C TYR A 143 -8.79 17.74 0.93
N ASP A 144 -9.42 18.73 0.31
CA ASP A 144 -10.33 18.47 -0.81
C ASP A 144 -9.56 18.03 -2.06
N MET A 145 -10.26 17.79 -3.17
CA MET A 145 -9.64 17.32 -4.42
C MET A 145 -8.83 18.41 -5.14
N GLU A 146 -9.03 19.67 -4.74
CA GLU A 146 -8.37 20.88 -5.24
C GLU A 146 -7.16 21.27 -4.38
N GLY A 147 -6.97 20.62 -3.23
CA GLY A 147 -5.82 20.75 -2.36
C GLY A 147 -6.01 21.74 -1.21
N GLU A 148 -7.22 22.24 -0.96
CA GLU A 148 -7.48 23.08 0.21
C GLU A 148 -7.62 22.23 1.47
N GLU A 149 -6.98 22.68 2.57
CA GLU A 149 -7.00 21.98 3.84
C GLU A 149 -8.41 22.02 4.44
N VAL A 150 -9.02 20.86 4.66
CA VAL A 150 -10.34 20.72 5.28
C VAL A 150 -10.19 20.62 6.80
N TRP A 151 -9.27 19.77 7.26
CA TRP A 151 -8.93 19.64 8.67
C TRP A 151 -7.52 19.07 8.87
N ARG A 152 -6.98 19.28 10.06
CA ARG A 152 -5.70 18.71 10.50
C ARG A 152 -5.79 18.21 11.94
N ARG A 153 -5.10 17.11 12.22
CA ARG A 153 -4.97 16.49 13.54
C ARG A 153 -3.50 16.28 13.91
N ASP A 154 -3.15 16.70 15.12
CA ASP A 154 -1.92 16.27 15.79
C ASP A 154 -2.26 15.08 16.72
N LEU A 155 -1.60 13.95 16.50
CA LEU A 155 -1.75 12.74 17.34
C LEU A 155 -0.59 12.55 18.33
N GLY A 156 0.34 13.51 18.37
CA GLY A 156 1.57 13.45 19.14
C GLY A 156 2.75 12.87 18.34
N PRO A 157 3.91 12.72 19.00
CA PRO A 157 5.12 12.23 18.36
C PRO A 157 5.06 10.72 18.11
N GLN A 158 5.47 10.32 16.91
CA GLN A 158 5.74 8.93 16.56
C GLN A 158 7.25 8.68 16.57
N VAL A 159 7.72 7.87 17.52
CA VAL A 159 9.15 7.74 17.83
C VAL A 159 9.63 6.34 17.54
N HIS A 160 10.36 6.17 16.44
CA HIS A 160 11.01 4.90 16.09
C HIS A 160 12.25 5.14 15.22
N VAL A 161 13.32 4.35 15.43
CA VAL A 161 14.64 4.54 14.78
C VAL A 161 14.59 4.41 13.25
N TRP A 162 13.58 3.72 12.71
CA TRP A 162 13.37 3.58 11.27
C TRP A 162 12.21 4.43 10.72
N GLY A 163 11.69 5.37 11.52
CA GLY A 163 10.62 6.27 11.10
C GLY A 163 9.24 5.62 11.06
N ASN A 164 8.43 6.01 10.07
CA ASN A 164 7.02 5.61 9.88
C ASN A 164 6.80 4.97 8.51
N GLY A 165 5.65 4.30 8.31
CA GLY A 165 5.30 3.69 7.02
C GLY A 165 3.81 3.42 6.79
N THR A 166 2.96 3.70 7.79
CA THR A 166 1.52 3.40 7.73
C THR A 166 0.76 4.38 6.86
N SER A 167 -0.05 3.86 5.93
CA SER A 167 -1.04 4.63 5.18
C SER A 167 -2.39 4.67 5.92
N PRO A 168 -3.18 5.76 5.82
CA PRO A 168 -4.57 5.79 6.28
C PRO A 168 -5.46 4.90 5.39
N VAL A 169 -6.60 4.47 5.93
CA VAL A 169 -7.62 3.67 5.20
C VAL A 169 -9.00 4.27 5.46
N LEU A 170 -9.82 4.40 4.42
CA LEU A 170 -11.20 4.89 4.55
C LEU A 170 -12.19 3.73 4.59
N PHE A 171 -13.00 3.66 5.65
CA PHE A 171 -14.10 2.71 5.74
C PHE A 171 -15.37 3.47 6.12
N ASN A 172 -16.33 3.56 5.20
CA ASN A 172 -17.51 4.41 5.33
C ASN A 172 -17.13 5.86 5.65
N ASP A 173 -17.54 6.36 6.82
CA ASP A 173 -17.23 7.70 7.31
C ASP A 173 -16.03 7.74 8.27
N ILE A 174 -15.30 6.62 8.40
CA ILE A 174 -14.17 6.48 9.31
C ILE A 174 -12.86 6.46 8.52
N CYS A 175 -11.93 7.35 8.89
CA CYS A 175 -10.53 7.28 8.53
C CYS A 175 -9.75 6.52 9.61
N LEU A 176 -9.28 5.32 9.26
CA LEU A 176 -8.46 4.47 10.10
C LEU A 176 -6.99 4.86 9.97
N VAL A 177 -6.32 5.09 11.09
CA VAL A 177 -4.88 5.37 11.14
C VAL A 177 -4.23 4.58 12.25
N TYR A 178 -3.26 3.74 11.89
CA TYR A 178 -2.32 3.20 12.86
C TYR A 178 -1.13 4.15 13.03
N HIS A 179 -1.14 4.89 14.14
CA HIS A 179 -0.08 5.84 14.51
C HIS A 179 1.04 5.11 15.25
N GLY A 180 1.79 4.29 14.52
CA GLY A 180 2.92 3.50 15.00
C GLY A 180 3.95 3.30 13.88
N PRO A 181 5.17 2.82 14.20
CA PRO A 181 5.57 2.25 15.49
C PRO A 181 6.06 3.28 16.52
N GLY A 182 6.17 2.84 17.78
CA GLY A 182 6.71 3.58 18.91
C GLY A 182 5.95 3.39 20.24
N PRO A 183 6.40 4.04 21.33
CA PRO A 183 5.79 3.90 22.67
C PRO A 183 4.31 4.30 22.75
N ASN A 184 3.85 5.12 21.80
CA ASN A 184 2.49 5.65 21.71
C ASN A 184 1.67 5.01 20.58
N SER A 185 2.12 3.86 20.05
CA SER A 185 1.42 3.11 19.00
C SER A 185 -0.05 2.94 19.33
N THR A 186 -0.92 3.46 18.46
CA THR A 186 -2.37 3.54 18.68
C THR A 186 -3.09 3.43 17.35
N LEU A 187 -4.12 2.58 17.30
CA LEU A 187 -5.07 2.54 16.19
C LEU A 187 -6.19 3.57 16.46
N TYR A 188 -6.39 4.49 15.53
CA TYR A 188 -7.43 5.52 15.60
C TYR A 188 -8.50 5.25 14.55
N GLY A 189 -9.77 5.44 14.95
CA GLY A 189 -10.87 5.72 14.05
C GLY A 189 -11.22 7.20 14.14
N LEU A 190 -10.98 7.94 13.06
CA LEU A 190 -11.29 9.35 12.95
C LEU A 190 -12.52 9.53 12.07
N ASP A 191 -13.40 10.46 12.40
CA ASP A 191 -14.42 10.92 11.47
C ASP A 191 -13.71 11.53 10.25
N LYS A 192 -14.00 11.02 9.05
CA LYS A 192 -13.26 11.42 7.85
C LYS A 192 -13.49 12.88 7.48
N LEU A 193 -14.64 13.46 7.84
CA LEU A 193 -15.04 14.81 7.43
C LEU A 193 -14.52 15.93 8.33
N SER A 194 -14.37 15.65 9.62
CA SER A 194 -13.94 16.62 10.65
C SER A 194 -12.59 16.28 11.26
N GLY A 195 -12.12 15.06 11.06
CA GLY A 195 -10.94 14.52 11.72
C GLY A 195 -11.14 14.19 13.18
N GLN A 196 -12.34 14.37 13.78
CA GLN A 196 -12.59 14.08 15.21
C GLN A 196 -12.32 12.61 15.55
N THR A 197 -11.82 12.33 16.75
CA THR A 197 -11.58 10.95 17.18
C THR A 197 -12.91 10.32 17.60
N LEU A 198 -13.38 9.32 16.85
CA LEU A 198 -14.56 8.53 17.20
C LEU A 198 -14.20 7.48 18.25
N TRP A 199 -13.07 6.81 18.05
CA TRP A 199 -12.52 5.83 18.97
C TRP A 199 -11.00 5.72 18.78
N LYS A 200 -10.32 5.14 19.78
CA LYS A 200 -8.90 4.80 19.69
C LYS A 200 -8.57 3.58 20.55
N HIS A 201 -7.60 2.79 20.11
CA HIS A 201 -7.11 1.62 20.83
C HIS A 201 -5.58 1.66 20.89
N LYS A 202 -5.02 1.71 22.10
CA LYS A 202 -3.56 1.68 22.28
C LYS A 202 -3.04 0.28 21.98
N ILE A 203 -2.01 0.17 21.15
CA ILE A 203 -1.38 -1.09 20.78
C ILE A 203 0.02 -1.09 21.37
N GLU A 204 0.22 -1.89 22.41
CA GLU A 204 1.52 -2.00 23.06
C GLU A 204 2.51 -2.78 22.19
N GLU A 205 3.62 -2.14 21.83
CA GLU A 205 4.72 -2.77 21.12
C GLU A 205 5.83 -3.12 22.12
N LYS A 206 5.96 -4.42 22.42
CA LYS A 206 6.92 -4.93 23.41
C LYS A 206 7.96 -5.82 22.74
N ASP A 207 9.17 -5.79 23.27
CA ASP A 207 10.17 -6.79 22.92
C ASP A 207 9.74 -8.17 23.44
N ASP A 208 10.30 -9.22 22.84
CA ASP A 208 10.17 -10.59 23.33
C ASP A 208 11.58 -11.17 23.54
N PRO A 209 12.01 -11.43 24.79
CA PRO A 209 13.33 -11.99 25.07
C PRO A 209 13.51 -13.40 24.49
N LYS A 210 12.41 -14.07 24.09
CA LYS A 210 12.42 -15.36 23.40
C LYS A 210 12.32 -15.21 21.88
N ARG A 211 12.47 -14.00 21.32
CA ARG A 211 12.43 -13.76 19.87
C ARG A 211 13.48 -14.61 19.15
N VAL A 212 13.05 -15.19 18.03
CA VAL A 212 13.88 -16.04 17.16
C VAL A 212 14.14 -15.40 15.79
N ASP A 213 13.68 -14.17 15.60
CA ASP A 213 13.92 -13.39 14.38
C ASP A 213 15.41 -12.99 14.26
N GLY A 214 15.74 -12.10 13.33
CA GLY A 214 17.13 -11.72 13.09
C GLY A 214 17.80 -10.96 14.25
N PHE A 215 17.06 -10.57 15.29
CA PHE A 215 17.61 -9.99 16.53
C PHE A 215 17.74 -11.01 17.67
N ARG A 216 17.56 -12.31 17.40
CA ARG A 216 17.72 -13.40 18.37
C ARG A 216 19.02 -13.27 19.17
N GLY A 217 18.92 -13.38 20.49
CA GLY A 217 20.06 -13.39 21.41
C GLY A 217 20.65 -12.01 21.70
N GLY A 218 20.10 -10.94 21.13
CA GLY A 218 20.47 -9.56 21.46
C GLY A 218 19.58 -8.99 22.56
N ASN A 219 20.18 -8.39 23.58
CA ASN A 219 19.47 -7.41 24.42
C ASN A 219 19.27 -6.13 23.58
N GLY A 220 18.02 -5.72 23.34
CA GLY A 220 17.72 -4.47 22.63
C GLY A 220 17.53 -4.59 21.12
N GLY A 221 16.88 -5.66 20.65
CA GLY A 221 16.43 -5.75 19.25
C GLY A 221 15.43 -4.65 18.87
N ILE A 222 15.25 -4.41 17.57
CA ILE A 222 14.26 -3.42 17.12
C ILE A 222 12.84 -3.99 17.27
N VAL A 223 11.91 -3.15 17.73
CA VAL A 223 10.51 -3.48 18.00
C VAL A 223 9.63 -2.43 17.33
N GLY A 224 8.61 -2.88 16.61
CA GLY A 224 7.65 -2.00 15.96
C GLY A 224 6.92 -2.65 14.80
N ALA A 225 5.69 -2.24 14.55
CA ALA A 225 4.92 -2.59 13.38
C ALA A 225 4.80 -1.39 12.42
N PHE A 226 5.04 -1.62 11.14
CA PHE A 226 4.87 -0.63 10.05
C PHE A 226 3.61 -0.89 9.21
N THR A 227 2.71 -1.68 9.76
CA THR A 227 1.50 -2.20 9.12
C THR A 227 0.53 -1.09 8.72
N THR A 228 0.03 -1.15 7.50
CA THR A 228 -1.23 -0.46 7.13
C THR A 228 -2.39 -1.40 7.50
N PRO A 229 -3.41 -0.96 8.25
CA PRO A 229 -4.56 -1.80 8.55
C PRO A 229 -5.29 -2.20 7.27
N ILE A 230 -5.94 -3.36 7.27
CA ILE A 230 -6.90 -3.72 6.20
C ILE A 230 -8.29 -3.86 6.82
N VAL A 231 -9.33 -3.68 6.02
CA VAL A 231 -10.71 -3.99 6.42
C VAL A 231 -11.23 -5.14 5.57
N ILE A 232 -11.63 -6.22 6.23
CA ILE A 232 -12.16 -7.41 5.58
C ILE A 232 -13.59 -7.66 6.02
N LYS A 233 -14.39 -8.30 5.16
CA LYS A 233 -15.72 -8.78 5.52
C LYS A 233 -15.65 -10.25 5.91
N VAL A 234 -16.16 -10.58 7.08
CA VAL A 234 -16.26 -11.95 7.60
C VAL A 234 -17.70 -12.25 7.93
N LYS A 235 -18.34 -13.10 7.13
CA LYS A 235 -19.79 -13.36 7.20
C LYS A 235 -20.57 -12.03 7.15
N SER A 236 -21.26 -11.69 8.23
CA SER A 236 -22.10 -10.48 8.34
C SER A 236 -21.39 -9.26 8.94
N ARG A 237 -20.15 -9.38 9.44
CA ARG A 237 -19.42 -8.27 10.08
C ARG A 237 -18.16 -7.87 9.31
N SER A 238 -17.76 -6.63 9.47
CA SER A 238 -16.46 -6.14 9.01
C SER A 238 -15.44 -6.18 10.16
N GLU A 239 -14.18 -6.46 9.83
CA GLU A 239 -13.07 -6.51 10.79
C GLU A 239 -11.89 -5.69 10.27
N ILE A 240 -11.37 -4.79 11.10
CA ILE A 240 -10.06 -4.17 10.88
C ILE A 240 -9.02 -5.19 11.32
N ILE A 241 -8.09 -5.57 10.45
CA ILE A 241 -7.00 -6.47 10.78
C ILE A 241 -5.68 -5.70 10.80
N ILE A 242 -4.86 -5.95 11.83
CA ILE A 242 -3.55 -5.34 11.99
C ILE A 242 -2.49 -6.36 12.41
N SER A 243 -1.35 -6.32 11.74
CA SER A 243 -0.15 -7.09 12.11
C SER A 243 0.67 -6.27 13.12
N GLY A 244 0.43 -6.49 14.41
CA GLY A 244 1.15 -5.79 15.49
C GLY A 244 2.40 -6.55 15.95
N ALA A 245 3.23 -5.87 16.74
CA ALA A 245 4.33 -6.53 17.45
C ALA A 245 3.79 -7.71 18.28
N ASN A 246 4.37 -8.90 18.07
CA ASN A 246 4.02 -10.17 18.73
C ASN A 246 2.64 -10.77 18.40
N SER A 247 1.75 -10.05 17.70
CA SER A 247 0.35 -10.44 17.57
C SER A 247 -0.34 -9.93 16.31
N LEU A 248 -1.19 -10.77 15.72
CA LEU A 248 -2.20 -10.38 14.74
C LEU A 248 -3.50 -10.09 15.49
N ARG A 249 -4.17 -8.98 15.20
CA ARG A 249 -5.35 -8.52 15.94
C ARG A 249 -6.46 -8.10 15.00
N ALA A 250 -7.69 -8.21 15.48
CA ALA A 250 -8.87 -7.72 14.79
C ALA A 250 -9.70 -6.79 15.67
N PHE A 251 -10.26 -5.76 15.05
CA PHE A 251 -11.11 -4.76 15.72
C PHE A 251 -12.41 -4.53 14.93
N SER A 252 -13.49 -4.18 15.62
CA SER A 252 -14.69 -3.67 14.96
C SER A 252 -14.41 -2.29 14.36
N PRO A 253 -14.76 -2.02 13.08
CA PRO A 253 -14.57 -0.69 12.51
C PRO A 253 -15.35 0.43 13.21
N ASP A 254 -16.56 0.14 13.68
CA ASP A 254 -17.47 1.18 14.18
C ASP A 254 -17.08 1.68 15.58
N GLU A 255 -16.62 0.79 16.46
CA GLU A 255 -16.31 1.11 17.87
C GLU A 255 -14.82 1.02 18.22
N GLY A 256 -13.98 0.45 17.34
CA GLY A 256 -12.58 0.15 17.65
C GLY A 256 -12.38 -0.91 18.74
N LYS A 257 -13.42 -1.71 19.05
CA LYS A 257 -13.36 -2.78 20.04
C LYS A 257 -12.54 -3.95 19.50
N GLU A 258 -11.59 -4.45 20.28
CA GLU A 258 -10.85 -5.67 19.93
C GLU A 258 -11.80 -6.87 19.90
N LEU A 259 -11.87 -7.55 18.76
CA LEU A 259 -12.71 -8.71 18.53
C LEU A 259 -11.96 -10.00 18.89
N TRP A 260 -10.75 -10.14 18.36
CA TRP A 260 -9.89 -11.28 18.62
C TRP A 260 -8.42 -10.93 18.42
N TRP A 261 -7.53 -11.74 19.01
CA TRP A 261 -6.09 -11.62 18.84
C TRP A 261 -5.41 -12.99 18.78
N CYS A 262 -4.29 -13.04 18.06
CA CYS A 262 -3.50 -14.23 17.84
C CYS A 262 -2.02 -13.93 18.06
N LYS A 263 -1.40 -14.56 19.07
CA LYS A 263 0.06 -14.47 19.26
C LYS A 263 0.82 -15.24 18.19
N GLY A 264 2.09 -14.88 18.00
CA GLY A 264 3.04 -15.72 17.27
C GLY A 264 3.87 -14.98 16.22
N LEU A 265 3.54 -13.72 15.91
CA LEU A 265 4.46 -12.82 15.24
C LEU A 265 5.65 -12.51 16.16
N ASN A 266 6.72 -11.99 15.59
CA ASN A 266 7.86 -11.46 16.34
C ASN A 266 7.66 -9.95 16.66
N PRO A 267 8.53 -9.33 17.48
CA PRO A 267 8.37 -7.93 17.88
C PRO A 267 8.47 -6.91 16.74
N LEU A 268 9.06 -7.30 15.60
CA LEU A 268 9.28 -6.43 14.45
C LEU A 268 8.47 -6.90 13.25
N VAL A 269 7.59 -6.05 12.73
CA VAL A 269 6.67 -6.38 11.64
C VAL A 269 6.72 -5.32 10.55
N TYR A 270 7.06 -5.71 9.33
CA TYR A 270 7.07 -4.80 8.18
C TYR A 270 5.82 -4.89 7.31
N THR A 271 5.20 -6.07 7.21
CA THR A 271 4.11 -6.31 6.25
C THR A 271 2.74 -5.98 6.84
N SER A 272 1.82 -5.57 5.97
CA SER A 272 0.40 -5.54 6.28
C SER A 272 -0.17 -6.97 6.17
N PRO A 273 -1.24 -7.32 6.91
CA PRO A 273 -1.92 -8.59 6.72
C PRO A 273 -2.54 -8.66 5.32
N VAL A 274 -2.76 -9.88 4.82
CA VAL A 274 -3.46 -10.15 3.55
C VAL A 274 -4.54 -11.18 3.76
N PHE A 275 -5.58 -11.14 2.92
CA PHE A 275 -6.76 -11.98 3.05
C PHE A 275 -7.19 -12.56 1.71
N ASP A 276 -7.46 -13.86 1.65
CA ASP A 276 -7.86 -14.56 0.41
C ASP A 276 -9.37 -14.80 0.29
N GLY A 277 -10.16 -14.27 1.23
CA GLY A 277 -11.59 -14.55 1.36
C GLY A 277 -11.92 -15.55 2.47
N ASN A 278 -10.93 -16.32 2.94
CA ASN A 278 -11.10 -17.30 4.02
C ASN A 278 -9.97 -17.26 5.06
N VAL A 279 -8.73 -17.07 4.63
CA VAL A 279 -7.52 -17.10 5.47
C VAL A 279 -6.86 -15.72 5.49
N VAL A 280 -6.51 -15.26 6.69
CA VAL A 280 -5.60 -14.13 6.88
C VAL A 280 -4.19 -14.66 7.05
N LEU A 281 -3.25 -14.14 6.26
CA LEU A 281 -1.81 -14.34 6.43
C LEU A 281 -1.18 -13.04 6.95
N SER A 282 -0.29 -13.18 7.92
CA SER A 282 0.52 -12.09 8.45
C SER A 282 1.98 -12.53 8.57
N MET A 283 2.91 -11.63 8.22
CA MET A 283 4.34 -11.94 8.13
C MET A 283 5.17 -10.89 8.90
N GLY A 284 6.00 -11.39 9.79
CA GLY A 284 6.97 -10.62 10.55
C GLY A 284 8.15 -10.13 9.70
N GLY A 285 8.81 -9.08 10.18
CA GLY A 285 10.01 -8.51 9.58
C GLY A 285 11.29 -9.18 10.07
N TYR A 286 12.38 -8.99 9.33
CA TYR A 286 13.75 -9.38 9.71
C TYR A 286 13.88 -10.86 10.12
N PHE A 287 13.63 -11.78 9.18
CA PHE A 287 13.56 -13.25 9.43
C PHE A 287 12.47 -13.66 10.42
N GLY A 288 11.45 -12.81 10.56
CA GLY A 288 10.35 -12.96 11.50
C GLY A 288 9.41 -14.13 11.21
N ALA A 289 8.47 -14.32 12.12
CA ALA A 289 7.49 -15.39 12.05
C ALA A 289 6.40 -15.10 11.01
N SER A 290 5.80 -16.12 10.43
CA SER A 290 4.57 -16.00 9.63
C SER A 290 3.46 -16.82 10.28
N ILE A 291 2.23 -16.32 10.26
CA ILE A 291 1.06 -17.01 10.80
C ILE A 291 -0.11 -16.92 9.81
N ALA A 292 -0.87 -18.01 9.72
CA ALA A 292 -2.15 -18.03 9.02
C ALA A 292 -3.29 -18.41 9.97
N ILE A 293 -4.42 -17.74 9.83
CA ILE A 293 -5.61 -17.97 10.67
C ILE A 293 -6.89 -17.67 9.89
N ASN A 294 -7.98 -18.37 10.23
CA ASN A 294 -9.32 -17.98 9.78
C ASN A 294 -9.82 -16.81 10.64
N PRO A 295 -10.30 -15.70 10.06
CA PRO A 295 -10.83 -14.57 10.82
C PRO A 295 -12.24 -14.88 11.35
N GLY A 296 -12.89 -13.93 12.04
CA GLY A 296 -14.22 -14.18 12.60
C GLY A 296 -14.23 -14.81 13.99
N GLY A 297 -13.08 -14.82 14.67
CA GLY A 297 -12.95 -15.35 16.03
C GLY A 297 -13.45 -14.43 17.14
N GLU A 298 -13.19 -14.81 18.38
CA GLU A 298 -13.44 -14.00 19.58
C GLU A 298 -12.34 -14.26 20.60
N GLY A 299 -11.82 -13.20 21.23
CA GLY A 299 -10.79 -13.28 22.27
C GLY A 299 -9.45 -13.85 21.77
N ASP A 300 -8.79 -14.63 22.63
CA ASP A 300 -7.54 -15.33 22.25
C ASP A 300 -7.84 -16.48 21.28
N VAL A 301 -7.36 -16.35 20.06
CA VAL A 301 -7.49 -17.38 19.01
C VAL A 301 -6.14 -17.99 18.63
N THR A 302 -5.11 -17.84 19.48
CA THR A 302 -3.75 -18.36 19.23
C THR A 302 -3.72 -19.87 18.97
N SER A 303 -4.56 -20.64 19.65
CA SER A 303 -4.67 -22.10 19.44
C SER A 303 -5.40 -22.48 18.16
N LYS A 304 -6.07 -21.53 17.48
CA LYS A 304 -6.85 -21.74 16.25
C LYS A 304 -6.08 -21.36 14.98
N ARG A 305 -4.78 -21.07 15.08
CA ARG A 305 -3.92 -20.86 13.91
C ARG A 305 -3.99 -22.09 13.00
N ILE A 306 -4.04 -21.86 11.70
CA ILE A 306 -3.93 -22.92 10.69
C ILE A 306 -2.50 -23.46 10.74
N TRP A 307 -1.52 -22.56 10.74
CA TRP A 307 -0.11 -22.88 10.90
C TRP A 307 0.67 -21.68 11.43
N ARG A 308 1.90 -21.94 11.86
CA ARG A 308 2.90 -20.93 12.21
C ARG A 308 4.29 -21.38 11.77
N ASP A 309 4.95 -20.56 10.97
CA ASP A 309 6.40 -20.61 10.82
C ASP A 309 7.01 -19.63 11.84
N PRO A 310 7.72 -20.10 12.87
CA PRO A 310 8.29 -19.22 13.88
C PRO A 310 9.43 -18.34 13.36
N ARG A 311 10.07 -18.69 12.24
CA ARG A 311 11.24 -17.97 11.73
C ARG A 311 11.46 -18.23 10.24
N SER A 312 11.19 -17.21 9.43
CA SER A 312 11.50 -17.24 8.01
C SER A 312 13.00 -17.45 7.73
N LYS A 313 13.31 -18.26 6.72
CA LYS A 313 14.68 -18.45 6.20
C LYS A 313 15.20 -17.20 5.47
N LYS A 314 14.30 -16.33 5.02
CA LYS A 314 14.60 -15.13 4.22
C LYS A 314 14.04 -13.88 4.88
N ASN A 315 14.69 -12.75 4.66
CA ASN A 315 14.20 -11.47 5.15
C ASN A 315 13.16 -10.89 4.19
N ARG A 316 11.97 -10.56 4.70
CA ARG A 316 10.81 -10.14 3.90
C ARG A 316 10.35 -8.77 4.36
N LEU A 317 9.92 -7.92 3.43
CA LEU A 317 9.44 -6.57 3.73
C LEU A 317 8.16 -6.23 2.96
N GLY A 318 8.11 -6.53 1.66
CA GLY A 318 6.91 -6.30 0.86
C GLY A 318 5.74 -7.20 1.29
N THR A 319 4.51 -6.66 1.17
CA THR A 319 3.27 -7.38 1.49
C THR A 319 2.86 -8.29 0.31
N PRO A 320 2.60 -9.59 0.51
CA PRO A 320 2.31 -10.52 -0.58
C PRO A 320 1.02 -10.18 -1.35
N VAL A 321 0.85 -10.74 -2.54
CA VAL A 321 -0.46 -10.87 -3.22
C VAL A 321 -0.93 -12.31 -3.15
N ILE A 322 -2.24 -12.55 -3.15
CA ILE A 322 -2.78 -13.90 -3.07
C ILE A 322 -3.57 -14.24 -4.34
N ARG A 323 -3.35 -15.45 -4.86
CA ARG A 323 -4.17 -16.02 -5.93
C ARG A 323 -4.31 -17.53 -5.72
N ASN A 324 -5.53 -18.05 -5.81
CA ASN A 324 -5.83 -19.49 -5.80
C ASN A 324 -5.20 -20.26 -4.63
N GLY A 325 -5.20 -19.69 -3.43
CA GLY A 325 -4.65 -20.31 -2.22
C GLY A 325 -3.12 -20.23 -2.08
N TYR A 326 -2.44 -19.43 -2.91
CA TYR A 326 -1.00 -19.19 -2.84
C TYR A 326 -0.70 -17.71 -2.64
N ALA A 327 0.25 -17.42 -1.75
CA ALA A 327 0.79 -16.07 -1.55
C ALA A 327 2.10 -15.91 -2.35
N TYR A 328 2.22 -14.82 -3.09
CA TYR A 328 3.39 -14.49 -3.91
C TYR A 328 4.02 -13.20 -3.43
N PHE A 329 5.35 -13.19 -3.26
CA PHE A 329 6.10 -12.02 -2.84
C PHE A 329 7.57 -12.11 -3.26
N VAL A 330 8.32 -11.05 -3.01
CA VAL A 330 9.77 -11.00 -3.22
C VAL A 330 10.45 -10.65 -1.91
N ASN A 331 11.44 -11.44 -1.52
CA ASN A 331 12.23 -11.14 -0.33
C ASN A 331 13.26 -10.04 -0.58
N MET A 332 13.85 -9.52 0.50
CA MET A 332 14.80 -8.42 0.45
C MET A 332 16.09 -8.76 -0.30
N SER A 333 16.33 -10.02 -0.66
CA SER A 333 17.49 -10.45 -1.46
C SER A 333 17.16 -10.60 -2.96
N GLY A 334 15.93 -10.32 -3.38
CA GLY A 334 15.51 -10.36 -4.78
C GLY A 334 15.12 -11.74 -5.28
N PHE A 335 14.63 -12.62 -4.41
CA PHE A 335 14.04 -13.90 -4.81
C PHE A 335 12.52 -13.82 -4.74
N ALA A 336 11.85 -14.26 -5.79
CA ALA A 336 10.41 -14.50 -5.79
C ALA A 336 10.11 -15.78 -5.01
N GLU A 337 9.14 -15.72 -4.12
CA GLU A 337 8.67 -16.84 -3.30
C GLU A 337 7.17 -17.06 -3.55
N CYS A 338 6.78 -18.33 -3.61
CA CYS A 338 5.38 -18.78 -3.59
C CYS A 338 5.16 -19.61 -2.33
N LEU A 339 4.18 -19.24 -1.53
CA LEU A 339 3.82 -19.90 -0.28
C LEU A 339 2.41 -20.50 -0.39
N ASP A 340 2.25 -21.75 0.02
CA ASP A 340 0.92 -22.38 0.16
C ASP A 340 0.23 -21.85 1.42
N MET A 341 -0.94 -21.20 1.24
CA MET A 341 -1.68 -20.58 2.35
C MET A 341 -2.21 -21.61 3.36
N LYS A 342 -2.36 -22.88 2.97
CA LYS A 342 -2.90 -23.94 3.84
C LYS A 342 -1.83 -24.55 4.74
N THR A 343 -0.59 -24.64 4.27
CA THR A 343 0.49 -25.34 4.98
C THR A 343 1.61 -24.41 5.48
N GLY A 344 1.78 -23.25 4.84
CA GLY A 344 2.89 -22.34 5.08
C GLY A 344 4.18 -22.75 4.35
N GLU A 345 4.15 -23.80 3.53
CA GLU A 345 5.30 -24.29 2.80
C GLU A 345 5.64 -23.39 1.61
N ILE A 346 6.94 -23.20 1.36
CA ILE A 346 7.45 -22.51 0.17
C ILE A 346 7.48 -23.50 -0.98
N ILE A 347 6.65 -23.26 -1.99
CA ILE A 347 6.50 -24.10 -3.18
C ILE A 347 7.61 -23.85 -4.19
N PHE A 348 8.02 -22.58 -4.35
CA PHE A 348 9.22 -22.23 -5.11
C PHE A 348 9.90 -21.00 -4.50
N GLU A 349 11.21 -20.89 -4.74
CA GLU A 349 12.03 -19.72 -4.46
C GLU A 349 12.99 -19.52 -5.64
N GLU A 350 12.86 -18.42 -6.38
CA GLU A 350 13.63 -18.20 -7.62
C GLU A 350 14.23 -16.81 -7.68
N ARG A 351 15.48 -16.72 -8.14
CA ARG A 351 16.21 -15.45 -8.24
C ARG A 351 15.64 -14.62 -9.37
N LEU A 352 15.21 -13.39 -9.07
CA LEU A 352 14.77 -12.44 -10.09
C LEU A 352 15.95 -11.73 -10.76
N THR A 353 15.74 -11.37 -12.02
CA THR A 353 16.65 -10.55 -12.81
C THR A 353 16.75 -9.14 -12.23
N SER A 354 17.96 -8.59 -12.26
CA SER A 354 18.27 -7.21 -11.88
C SER A 354 19.22 -6.64 -12.92
N THR A 355 18.88 -5.50 -13.51
CA THR A 355 19.74 -4.79 -14.48
C THR A 355 20.82 -3.97 -13.77
N GLY A 356 20.54 -3.53 -12.54
CA GLY A 356 21.51 -2.89 -11.65
C GLY A 356 22.11 -3.83 -10.62
N ASN A 357 23.10 -3.34 -9.87
CA ASN A 357 23.80 -4.08 -8.82
C ASN A 357 22.97 -4.25 -7.52
N ASN A 358 21.69 -3.87 -7.52
CA ASN A 358 20.83 -3.96 -6.34
C ASN A 358 19.49 -4.65 -6.67
N SER A 359 19.45 -5.96 -6.44
CA SER A 359 18.26 -6.78 -6.63
C SER A 359 17.29 -6.75 -5.45
N ALA A 360 17.59 -6.01 -4.38
CA ALA A 360 16.74 -5.97 -3.21
C ALA A 360 15.38 -5.34 -3.53
N ALA A 361 14.33 -5.85 -2.90
CA ALA A 361 12.96 -5.36 -3.09
C ALA A 361 12.35 -4.98 -1.74
N TRP A 362 11.84 -3.75 -1.66
CA TRP A 362 10.97 -3.31 -0.57
C TRP A 362 9.53 -3.09 -1.03
N ALA A 363 9.32 -2.87 -2.34
CA ALA A 363 8.01 -2.73 -2.91
C ALA A 363 7.18 -3.98 -2.65
N SER A 364 5.88 -3.78 -2.44
CA SER A 364 4.97 -4.90 -2.39
C SER A 364 4.55 -5.26 -3.82
N PRO A 365 4.40 -6.55 -4.17
CA PRO A 365 3.85 -6.94 -5.47
C PRO A 365 2.42 -6.42 -5.67
N ILE A 366 2.00 -6.30 -6.93
CA ILE A 366 0.58 -6.26 -7.32
C ILE A 366 0.26 -7.44 -8.24
N LEU A 367 -1.01 -7.83 -8.31
CA LEU A 367 -1.51 -8.89 -9.17
C LEU A 367 -2.41 -8.29 -10.23
N VAL A 368 -2.03 -8.47 -11.49
CA VAL A 368 -2.85 -8.11 -12.65
C VAL A 368 -3.23 -9.40 -13.35
N ASP A 369 -4.51 -9.79 -13.27
CA ASP A 369 -5.02 -11.08 -13.71
C ASP A 369 -4.24 -12.27 -13.10
N ASP A 370 -3.37 -12.91 -13.89
CA ASP A 370 -2.54 -14.06 -13.53
C ASP A 370 -1.05 -13.72 -13.40
N LYS A 371 -0.71 -12.43 -13.35
CA LYS A 371 0.67 -11.92 -13.40
C LYS A 371 1.00 -11.09 -12.17
N VAL A 372 2.06 -11.47 -11.47
CA VAL A 372 2.62 -10.70 -10.35
C VAL A 372 3.61 -9.69 -10.89
N TYR A 373 3.43 -8.41 -10.58
CA TYR A 373 4.34 -7.32 -10.91
C TYR A 373 5.00 -6.83 -9.64
N VAL A 374 6.33 -6.71 -9.64
CA VAL A 374 7.09 -6.27 -8.46
C VAL A 374 8.36 -5.55 -8.86
N THR A 375 8.55 -4.37 -8.27
CA THR A 375 9.69 -3.49 -8.56
C THR A 375 10.80 -3.67 -7.52
N ASN A 376 12.04 -3.86 -7.99
CA ASN A 376 13.23 -3.88 -7.14
C ASN A 376 13.84 -2.47 -7.00
N GLN A 377 14.88 -2.35 -6.18
CA GLN A 377 15.59 -1.09 -5.92
C GLN A 377 16.44 -0.58 -7.07
N SER A 378 16.66 -1.38 -8.13
CA SER A 378 17.27 -0.91 -9.37
C SER A 378 16.25 -0.25 -10.31
N GLY A 379 14.95 -0.27 -9.96
CA GLY A 379 13.88 0.19 -10.84
C GLY A 379 13.45 -0.87 -11.85
N ASP A 380 13.84 -2.13 -11.66
CA ASP A 380 13.38 -3.24 -12.49
C ASP A 380 12.07 -3.78 -11.94
N THR A 381 11.05 -3.79 -12.79
CA THR A 381 9.79 -4.49 -12.54
C THR A 381 9.86 -5.86 -13.19
N ASN A 382 9.89 -6.88 -12.34
CA ASN A 382 9.81 -8.27 -12.76
C ASN A 382 8.33 -8.70 -12.80
N ILE A 383 7.97 -9.43 -13.85
CA ILE A 383 6.62 -9.93 -14.07
C ILE A 383 6.70 -11.44 -14.19
N PHE A 384 6.04 -12.16 -13.28
CA PHE A 384 6.02 -13.62 -13.30
C PHE A 384 4.60 -14.15 -13.10
N ARG A 385 4.35 -15.40 -13.54
CA ARG A 385 3.02 -15.99 -13.43
C ARG A 385 2.68 -16.33 -11.97
N ALA A 386 1.47 -15.95 -11.56
CA ALA A 386 0.89 -16.32 -10.27
C ALA A 386 0.35 -17.77 -10.33
N ALA A 387 1.26 -18.74 -10.33
CA ALA A 387 0.98 -20.19 -10.34
C ALA A 387 1.95 -20.91 -9.39
N PRO A 388 1.66 -22.13 -8.89
CA PRO A 388 2.59 -22.90 -8.02
C PRO A 388 3.79 -23.49 -8.79
N LYS A 389 4.23 -22.83 -9.85
CA LYS A 389 5.42 -23.10 -10.64
C LYS A 389 5.92 -21.76 -11.17
N PHE A 390 7.21 -21.48 -10.96
CA PHE A 390 7.79 -20.22 -11.40
C PHE A 390 7.86 -20.15 -12.94
N GLU A 391 7.48 -18.99 -13.47
CA GLU A 391 7.60 -18.62 -14.89
C GLU A 391 7.79 -17.11 -14.96
N LEU A 392 9.02 -16.66 -15.23
CA LEU A 392 9.32 -15.24 -15.50
C LEU A 392 8.82 -14.88 -16.91
N LEU A 393 7.99 -13.85 -16.99
CA LEU A 393 7.36 -13.41 -18.24
C LEU A 393 8.08 -12.21 -18.85
N ALA A 394 8.53 -11.27 -18.00
CA ALA A 394 9.29 -10.10 -18.42
C ALA A 394 10.06 -9.47 -17.25
N THR A 395 11.11 -8.72 -17.60
CA THR A 395 11.81 -7.79 -16.71
C THR A 395 11.93 -6.46 -17.45
N ASN A 396 11.45 -5.39 -16.84
CA ASN A 396 11.41 -4.05 -17.45
C ASN A 396 12.07 -3.05 -16.54
N SER A 397 12.92 -2.16 -17.05
CA SER A 397 13.67 -1.21 -16.22
C SER A 397 13.35 0.24 -16.54
N VAL A 398 13.22 1.05 -15.50
CA VAL A 398 13.26 2.52 -15.57
C VAL A 398 14.60 3.10 -15.12
N GLU A 399 15.56 2.26 -14.70
CA GLU A 399 16.91 2.63 -14.23
C GLU A 399 16.92 3.69 -13.13
N GLU A 400 15.88 3.68 -12.29
CA GLU A 400 15.71 4.63 -11.20
C GLU A 400 15.33 3.90 -9.92
N TYR A 401 16.05 4.22 -8.85
CA TYR A 401 15.84 3.60 -7.56
C TYR A 401 14.40 3.78 -7.07
N SER A 402 13.77 2.69 -6.65
CA SER A 402 12.41 2.70 -6.12
C SER A 402 12.21 1.70 -4.98
N ASN A 403 11.38 2.11 -4.03
CA ASN A 403 10.84 1.26 -2.97
C ASN A 403 9.31 1.19 -3.05
N SER A 404 8.74 1.85 -4.05
CA SER A 404 7.31 2.14 -4.13
C SER A 404 6.56 0.99 -4.77
N THR A 405 5.33 0.76 -4.32
CA THR A 405 4.42 -0.22 -4.94
C THR A 405 3.75 0.43 -6.15
N LEU A 406 3.59 -0.34 -7.23
CA LEU A 406 2.89 0.09 -8.43
C LEU A 406 1.41 0.36 -8.13
N ALA A 407 0.83 1.31 -8.86
CA ALA A 407 -0.62 1.47 -8.96
C ALA A 407 -1.09 1.18 -10.38
N VAL A 408 -2.34 0.74 -10.54
CA VAL A 408 -2.96 0.43 -11.84
C VAL A 408 -4.22 1.26 -12.01
N SER A 409 -4.41 1.82 -13.18
CA SER A 409 -5.65 2.49 -13.56
C SER A 409 -5.74 2.57 -15.08
N ASP A 410 -6.88 2.19 -15.64
CA ASP A 410 -7.22 2.34 -17.07
C ASP A 410 -6.13 1.81 -18.03
N GLY A 411 -5.61 0.61 -17.78
CA GLY A 411 -4.59 -0.02 -18.61
C GLY A 411 -3.18 0.55 -18.47
N ALA A 412 -2.97 1.47 -17.53
CA ALA A 412 -1.67 2.06 -17.24
C ALA A 412 -1.14 1.63 -15.87
N LEU A 413 0.19 1.52 -15.79
CA LEU A 413 0.94 1.37 -14.55
C LEU A 413 1.52 2.72 -14.14
N TYR A 414 1.44 3.02 -12.85
CA TYR A 414 2.02 4.22 -12.26
C TYR A 414 3.07 3.84 -11.23
N LEU A 415 4.29 4.30 -11.46
CA LEU A 415 5.45 4.00 -10.62
C LEU A 415 6.06 5.29 -10.08
N ARG A 416 6.22 5.35 -8.76
CA ARG A 416 7.11 6.33 -8.13
C ARG A 416 8.52 5.75 -8.01
N THR A 417 9.50 6.58 -8.34
CA THR A 417 10.92 6.35 -8.03
C THR A 417 11.41 7.49 -7.14
N HIS A 418 12.67 7.43 -6.71
CA HIS A 418 13.29 8.54 -5.98
C HIS A 418 13.48 9.81 -6.83
N LYS A 419 13.33 9.74 -8.16
CA LYS A 419 13.55 10.86 -9.07
C LYS A 419 12.29 11.29 -9.81
N SER A 420 11.30 10.42 -9.98
CA SER A 420 10.19 10.68 -10.89
C SER A 420 8.94 9.87 -10.59
N LEU A 421 7.81 10.36 -11.10
CA LEU A 421 6.62 9.58 -11.38
C LEU A 421 6.62 9.16 -12.84
N TRP A 422 6.22 7.93 -13.09
CA TRP A 422 6.14 7.33 -14.41
C TRP A 422 4.73 6.84 -14.69
N CYS A 423 4.23 7.10 -15.90
CA CYS A 423 3.06 6.43 -16.46
C CYS A 423 3.52 5.52 -17.60
N ILE A 424 3.23 4.24 -17.46
CA ILE A 424 3.64 3.18 -18.37
C ILE A 424 2.35 2.59 -18.95
N SER A 425 2.11 2.82 -20.24
CA SER A 425 0.93 2.31 -20.96
C SER A 425 1.27 2.03 -22.43
N LYS A 426 0.38 1.33 -23.13
CA LYS A 426 0.61 0.84 -24.50
C LYS A 426 0.51 1.92 -25.56
#